data_AF-A0A699YP05-F1
#
_entry.id   AF-A0A699YP05-F1
#
_cell.length_a   1.000
_cell.length_b   1.000
_cell.length_c   1.000
_cell.angle_alpha   90.00
_cell.angle_beta   90.00
_cell.angle_gamma   90.00
#
_symmetry.space_group_name_H-M   'P 1'
#
loop_
_entity.id
_entity.type
_entity.pdbx_description
1 polymer ?
#
loop_
_entity_poly.entity_id
_entity_poly.type
_entity_poly.pdbx_seq_one_letter_code
_entity_poly.pdbx_strand_id
1 'polypeptide(L)'
;MKPHRVRMAHALILRYGLYRHLEVYKPVKASEEAMATFHTDDYIEFLKRVTPDNQEQHAQQLRQYTLANDCPIFDRMFEYCQVRLGRQDASGPDPEGRLPGEQLTSQQLKDVFSAKGFSSREFLALCGAHTLGSKGFGDPTTFDNVYFKELLRKPWLDTKDSMAAMIGLPSDHVLPDDPELLPMIQARAIHCTPFPAAPEAGA
;
A
#
# COMPACT_ATOMS: atom_id res chain seq x y z
N MET A 1 -4.47 -4.11 9.60
CA MET A 1 -4.38 -4.10 8.12
C MET A 1 -5.05 -5.34 7.56
N LYS A 2 -5.93 -5.19 6.57
CA LYS A 2 -6.64 -6.31 5.89
C LYS A 2 -5.61 -7.31 5.31
N PRO A 3 -5.67 -8.62 5.62
CA PRO A 3 -4.67 -9.61 5.15
C PRO A 3 -4.46 -9.59 3.64
N HIS A 4 -5.53 -9.36 2.88
CA HIS A 4 -5.45 -9.21 1.43
C HIS A 4 -4.50 -8.07 1.00
N ARG A 5 -4.61 -6.89 1.62
CA ARG A 5 -3.75 -5.73 1.32
C ARG A 5 -2.30 -6.01 1.68
N VAL A 6 -2.05 -6.68 2.81
CA VAL A 6 -0.69 -7.07 3.23
C VAL A 6 -0.07 -8.04 2.23
N ARG A 7 -0.80 -9.08 1.82
CA ARG A 7 -0.34 -10.08 0.85
C ARG A 7 0.01 -9.44 -0.50
N MET A 8 -0.82 -8.51 -0.96
CA MET A 8 -0.61 -7.82 -2.22
C MET A 8 0.58 -6.85 -2.14
N ALA A 9 0.70 -6.05 -1.08
CA ALA A 9 1.88 -5.22 -0.85
C ALA A 9 3.17 -6.07 -0.76
N HIS A 10 3.12 -7.20 -0.05
CA HIS A 10 4.23 -8.14 0.06
C HIS A 10 4.62 -8.72 -1.31
N ALA A 11 3.64 -9.12 -2.13
CA ALA A 11 3.88 -9.60 -3.48
C ALA A 11 4.57 -8.55 -4.34
N LEU A 12 4.17 -7.26 -4.23
CA LEU A 12 4.85 -6.17 -4.93
C LEU A 12 6.28 -5.98 -4.44
N ILE A 13 6.49 -5.90 -3.13
CA ILE A 13 7.83 -5.76 -2.54
C ILE A 13 8.78 -6.86 -3.05
N LEU A 14 8.32 -8.11 -3.09
CA LEU A 14 9.11 -9.24 -3.58
C LEU A 14 9.33 -9.19 -5.09
N ARG A 15 8.27 -9.00 -5.89
CA ARG A 15 8.34 -9.04 -7.36
C ARG A 15 9.17 -7.91 -7.95
N TYR A 16 9.19 -6.75 -7.29
CA TYR A 16 9.97 -5.60 -7.72
C TYR A 16 11.36 -5.54 -7.11
N GLY A 17 11.72 -6.50 -6.24
CA GLY A 17 13.02 -6.47 -5.58
C GLY A 17 13.18 -5.35 -4.56
N LEU A 18 12.10 -4.63 -4.21
CA LEU A 18 12.15 -3.48 -3.29
C LEU A 18 12.69 -3.87 -1.92
N TYR A 19 12.52 -5.13 -1.50
CA TYR A 19 13.08 -5.63 -0.25
C TYR A 19 14.61 -5.48 -0.16
N ARG A 20 15.32 -5.34 -1.29
CA ARG A 20 16.77 -5.08 -1.33
C ARG A 20 17.14 -3.68 -0.86
N HIS A 21 16.19 -2.74 -0.93
CA HIS A 21 16.33 -1.36 -0.47
C HIS A 21 15.75 -1.14 0.93
N LEU A 22 15.22 -2.19 1.56
CA LEU A 22 14.57 -2.12 2.86
C LEU A 22 15.38 -2.90 3.89
N GLU A 23 15.38 -2.41 5.12
CA GLU A 23 15.83 -3.21 6.26
C GLU A 23 14.73 -4.24 6.59
N VAL A 24 14.99 -5.51 6.27
CA VAL A 24 14.01 -6.59 6.46
C VAL A 24 14.09 -7.13 7.87
N TYR A 25 13.17 -6.65 8.72
CA TYR A 25 12.97 -7.22 10.05
C TYR A 25 12.18 -8.53 9.97
N LYS A 26 12.71 -9.63 10.52
CA LYS A 26 11.97 -10.88 10.70
C LYS A 26 11.30 -10.87 12.08
N PRO A 27 9.99 -10.62 12.17
CA PRO A 27 9.33 -10.58 13.46
C PRO A 27 9.31 -11.96 14.10
N VAL A 28 9.68 -12.03 15.37
CA VAL A 28 9.39 -13.17 16.23
C VAL A 28 7.92 -13.06 16.65
N LYS A 29 7.21 -14.19 16.70
CA LYS A 29 5.84 -14.20 17.20
C LYS A 29 5.81 -13.71 18.65
N ALA A 30 4.96 -12.73 18.92
CA ALA A 30 4.76 -12.27 20.29
C ALA A 30 4.09 -13.39 21.11
N SER A 31 4.57 -13.61 22.33
CA SER A 31 3.84 -14.44 23.29
C SER A 31 2.59 -13.69 23.76
N GLU A 32 1.66 -14.42 24.35
CA GLU A 32 0.45 -13.83 24.90
C GLU A 32 0.76 -12.79 25.98
N GLU A 33 1.70 -13.11 26.87
CA GLU A 33 2.14 -12.23 27.96
C GLU A 33 2.75 -10.93 27.42
N ALA A 34 3.50 -11.03 26.32
CA ALA A 34 4.07 -9.86 25.64
C ALA A 34 2.97 -8.99 25.01
N MET A 35 1.91 -9.58 24.47
CA MET A 35 0.76 -8.83 23.96
C MET A 35 -0.05 -8.18 25.09
N ALA A 36 -0.24 -8.88 26.20
CA ALA A 36 -0.93 -8.38 27.40
C ALA A 36 -0.18 -7.25 28.11
N THR A 37 1.09 -7.00 27.78
CA THR A 37 1.82 -5.82 28.27
C THR A 37 1.23 -4.51 27.73
N PHE A 38 0.61 -4.53 26.55
CA PHE A 38 0.05 -3.36 25.87
C PHE A 38 -1.47 -3.41 25.69
N HIS A 39 -2.09 -4.55 25.96
CA HIS A 39 -3.52 -4.79 25.79
C HIS A 39 -4.12 -5.45 27.03
N THR A 40 -5.41 -5.24 27.27
CA THR A 40 -6.11 -5.92 28.38
C THR A 40 -6.29 -7.41 28.10
N ASP A 41 -6.31 -8.23 29.15
CA ASP A 41 -6.56 -9.67 29.04
C ASP A 41 -7.89 -9.97 28.32
N ASP A 42 -8.94 -9.19 28.60
CA ASP A 42 -10.23 -9.29 27.93
C ASP A 42 -10.15 -9.08 26.41
N TYR A 43 -9.26 -8.19 25.94
CA TYR A 43 -9.04 -7.98 24.52
C TYR A 43 -8.32 -9.18 23.89
N ILE A 44 -7.30 -9.71 24.58
CA ILE A 44 -6.55 -10.88 24.14
C ILE A 44 -7.46 -12.11 24.02
N GLU A 45 -8.29 -12.36 25.04
CA GLU A 45 -9.28 -13.44 25.01
C GLU A 45 -10.33 -13.25 23.91
N PHE A 46 -10.77 -12.02 23.67
CA PHE A 46 -11.64 -11.71 22.54
C PHE A 46 -10.96 -12.06 21.20
N LEU A 47 -9.70 -11.67 20.97
CA LEU A 47 -8.98 -11.97 19.72
C LEU A 47 -8.81 -13.47 19.48
N LYS A 48 -8.69 -14.28 20.53
CA LYS A 48 -8.60 -15.74 20.43
C LYS A 48 -9.91 -16.40 20.04
N ARG A 49 -11.05 -15.80 20.41
CA ARG A 49 -12.39 -16.40 20.26
C ARG A 49 -13.13 -15.92 19.04
N VAL A 50 -12.89 -14.68 18.60
CA VAL A 50 -13.64 -14.06 17.51
C VAL A 50 -13.30 -14.71 16.16
N THR A 51 -14.33 -15.05 15.39
CA THR A 51 -14.27 -15.62 14.05
C THR A 51 -15.30 -14.91 13.15
N PRO A 52 -15.19 -15.03 11.81
CA PRO A 52 -16.20 -14.49 10.91
C PRO A 52 -17.62 -15.00 11.20
N ASP A 53 -17.74 -16.24 11.70
CA ASP A 53 -19.02 -16.89 11.97
C ASP A 53 -19.69 -16.42 13.26
N ASN A 54 -18.92 -16.00 14.27
CA ASN A 54 -19.44 -15.58 15.58
C ASN A 54 -19.40 -14.07 15.82
N GLN A 55 -18.83 -13.29 14.90
CA GLN A 55 -18.58 -11.86 15.09
C GLN A 55 -19.85 -11.05 15.45
N GLU A 56 -21.03 -11.44 14.93
CA GLU A 56 -22.30 -10.78 15.24
C GLU A 56 -22.67 -10.87 16.73
N GLN A 57 -22.29 -11.98 17.39
CA GLN A 57 -22.49 -12.18 18.83
C GLN A 57 -21.58 -11.27 19.66
N HIS A 58 -20.54 -10.72 19.06
CA HIS A 58 -19.55 -9.84 19.67
C HIS A 58 -19.72 -8.36 19.28
N ALA A 59 -20.91 -7.95 18.81
CA ALA A 59 -21.13 -6.60 18.26
C ALA A 59 -20.73 -5.44 19.21
N GLN A 60 -20.90 -5.60 20.52
CA GLN A 60 -20.47 -4.59 21.50
C GLN A 60 -18.95 -4.49 21.58
N GLN A 61 -18.26 -5.63 21.64
CA GLN A 61 -16.80 -5.70 21.70
C GLN A 61 -16.17 -5.22 20.40
N LEU A 62 -16.76 -5.55 19.24
CA LEU A 62 -16.32 -5.04 17.93
C LEU A 62 -16.38 -3.51 17.86
N ARG A 63 -17.42 -2.89 18.44
CA ARG A 63 -17.49 -1.42 18.54
C ARG A 63 -16.46 -0.87 19.52
N GLN A 64 -16.36 -1.46 20.71
CA GLN A 64 -15.41 -1.05 21.74
C GLN A 64 -13.95 -1.10 21.24
N TYR A 65 -13.60 -2.14 20.49
CA TYR A 65 -12.25 -2.37 19.97
C TYR A 65 -12.03 -1.81 18.56
N THR A 66 -13.02 -1.10 17.99
CA THR A 66 -12.91 -0.45 16.67
C THR A 66 -12.61 -1.44 15.52
N LEU A 67 -13.20 -2.64 15.58
CA LEU A 67 -13.02 -3.73 14.59
C LEU A 67 -14.21 -3.87 13.62
N ALA A 68 -15.19 -2.97 13.65
CA ALA A 68 -16.42 -3.12 12.87
C ALA A 68 -16.34 -2.64 11.41
N ASN A 69 -15.45 -1.68 11.09
CA ASN A 69 -15.46 -1.00 9.78
C ASN A 69 -14.24 -1.35 8.91
N ASP A 70 -13.05 -0.90 9.32
CA ASP A 70 -11.83 -1.02 8.48
C ASP A 70 -10.99 -2.26 8.77
N CYS A 71 -11.29 -2.95 9.87
CA CYS A 71 -10.53 -4.08 10.41
C CYS A 71 -11.41 -5.33 10.47
N PRO A 72 -11.73 -5.95 9.32
CA PRO A 72 -12.65 -7.09 9.27
C PRO A 72 -12.14 -8.24 10.12
N ILE A 73 -13.07 -8.98 10.72
CA ILE A 73 -12.76 -10.26 11.35
C ILE A 73 -12.45 -11.30 10.27
N PHE A 74 -11.40 -12.08 10.51
CA PHE A 74 -10.99 -13.22 9.69
C PHE A 74 -10.47 -14.33 10.62
N ASP A 75 -10.37 -15.55 10.09
CA ASP A 75 -9.93 -16.70 10.87
C ASP A 75 -8.52 -16.49 11.45
N ARG A 76 -8.33 -16.97 12.69
CA ARG A 76 -7.03 -16.94 13.38
C ARG A 76 -6.53 -15.51 13.64
N MET A 77 -7.46 -14.65 14.07
CA MET A 77 -7.18 -13.25 14.38
C MET A 77 -6.04 -13.11 15.40
N PHE A 78 -6.07 -13.89 16.48
CA PHE A 78 -5.01 -13.86 17.50
C PHE A 78 -3.64 -14.17 16.90
N GLU A 79 -3.48 -15.28 16.16
CA GLU A 79 -2.18 -15.65 15.61
C GLU A 79 -1.67 -14.70 14.53
N TYR A 80 -2.57 -14.04 13.81
CA TYR A 80 -2.19 -12.97 12.89
C TYR A 80 -1.68 -11.73 13.63
N CYS A 81 -2.27 -11.41 14.79
CA CYS A 81 -1.88 -10.29 15.63
C CYS A 81 -0.64 -10.56 16.51
N GLN A 82 -0.10 -11.80 16.52
CA GLN A 82 1.14 -12.16 17.22
C GLN A 82 2.40 -11.59 16.53
N VAL A 83 2.47 -10.27 16.39
CA VAL A 83 3.66 -9.56 15.92
C VAL A 83 4.36 -8.93 17.11
N ARG A 84 5.70 -9.04 17.19
CA ARG A 84 6.49 -8.36 18.22
C ARG A 84 6.15 -6.86 18.20
N LEU A 85 5.47 -6.41 19.25
CA LEU A 85 5.16 -5.01 19.47
C LEU A 85 6.45 -4.25 19.85
N GLY A 86 6.44 -2.92 19.74
CA GLY A 86 7.55 -2.10 20.21
C GLY A 86 8.37 -1.36 19.14
N ARG A 87 7.72 -0.87 18.06
CA ARG A 87 8.24 0.40 17.52
C ARG A 87 8.07 1.41 18.64
N GLN A 88 9.18 1.94 19.12
CA GLN A 88 9.13 2.96 20.16
C GLN A 88 8.43 4.18 19.58
N ASP A 89 7.37 4.62 20.25
CA ASP A 89 6.70 5.84 19.85
C ASP A 89 7.70 7.00 19.90
N ALA A 90 7.68 7.84 18.87
CA ALA A 90 8.45 9.05 18.87
C ALA A 90 7.90 9.99 19.96
N SER A 91 8.79 10.73 20.63
CA SER A 91 8.40 11.72 21.64
C SER A 91 7.77 12.98 21.04
N GLY A 92 7.69 13.08 19.72
CA GLY A 92 7.15 14.22 18.98
C GLY A 92 6.87 13.86 17.52
N PRO A 93 6.20 14.76 16.78
CA PRO A 93 5.90 14.53 15.38
C PRO A 93 7.18 14.51 14.53
N ASP A 94 7.14 13.77 13.42
CA ASP A 94 8.14 13.89 12.36
C ASP A 94 8.18 15.33 11.81
N PRO A 95 9.36 15.82 11.36
CA PRO A 95 9.44 17.10 10.67
C PRO A 95 8.51 17.16 9.45
N GLU A 96 7.83 18.29 9.27
CA GLU A 96 6.98 18.54 8.10
C GLU A 96 7.80 18.59 6.79
N GLY A 97 7.12 18.48 5.66
CA GLY A 97 7.75 18.64 4.33
C GLY A 97 8.55 17.43 3.83
N ARG A 98 8.52 16.29 4.53
CA ARG A 98 9.20 15.04 4.08
C ARG A 98 8.46 14.30 2.95
N LEU A 99 7.19 14.62 2.73
CA LEU A 99 6.35 14.02 1.70
C LEU A 99 6.39 14.84 0.41
N PRO A 100 6.40 14.20 -0.78
CA PRO A 100 6.32 14.92 -2.05
C PRO A 100 4.99 15.67 -2.16
N GLY A 101 5.05 16.91 -2.65
CA GLY A 101 3.85 17.68 -2.99
C GLY A 101 3.11 17.07 -4.19
N GLU A 102 1.80 17.28 -4.25
CA GLU A 102 0.96 16.75 -5.34
C GLU A 102 1.16 17.46 -6.68
N GLN A 103 1.76 18.65 -6.70
CA GLN A 103 1.98 19.48 -7.90
C GLN A 103 3.40 19.36 -8.46
N LEU A 104 4.19 18.39 -7.98
CA LEU A 104 5.57 18.21 -8.44
C LEU A 104 5.61 17.71 -9.88
N THR A 105 6.62 18.16 -10.63
CA THR A 105 6.89 17.64 -11.98
C THR A 105 7.35 16.19 -11.92
N SER A 106 7.26 15.47 -13.04
CA SER A 106 7.77 14.09 -13.14
C SER A 106 9.25 13.99 -12.72
N GLN A 107 10.08 14.97 -13.12
CA GLN A 107 11.48 15.01 -12.72
C GLN A 107 11.66 15.20 -11.21
N GLN A 108 10.92 16.13 -10.61
CA GLN A 108 10.99 16.36 -9.16
C GLN A 108 10.51 15.14 -8.37
N LEU A 109 9.48 14.43 -8.84
CA LEU A 109 9.04 13.18 -8.25
C LEU A 109 10.13 12.11 -8.34
N LYS A 110 10.74 11.91 -9.52
CA LYS A 110 11.87 10.99 -9.70
C LYS A 110 13.04 11.33 -8.77
N ASP A 111 13.38 12.60 -8.61
CA ASP A 111 14.45 13.06 -7.72
C ASP A 111 14.17 12.72 -6.24
N VAL A 112 12.93 12.95 -5.77
CA VAL A 112 12.51 12.61 -4.41
C VAL A 112 12.65 11.11 -4.12
N PHE A 113 12.28 10.26 -5.08
CA PHE A 113 12.35 8.80 -4.92
C PHE A 113 13.79 8.29 -5.12
N SER A 114 14.55 8.89 -6.03
CA SER A 114 15.98 8.60 -6.23
C SER A 114 16.79 8.91 -4.97
N ALA A 115 16.51 10.02 -4.28
CA ALA A 115 17.13 10.35 -2.99
C ALA A 115 16.82 9.32 -1.88
N LYS A 116 15.81 8.47 -2.07
CA LYS A 116 15.45 7.35 -1.18
C LYS A 116 15.96 6.00 -1.70
N GLY A 117 16.75 6.00 -2.77
CA GLY A 117 17.34 4.79 -3.36
C GLY A 117 16.47 4.04 -4.36
N PHE A 118 15.37 4.63 -4.83
CA PHE A 118 14.50 4.01 -5.84
C PHE A 118 14.85 4.50 -7.26
N SER A 119 14.93 3.56 -8.19
CA SER A 119 14.99 3.88 -9.62
C SER A 119 13.66 4.43 -10.14
N SER A 120 13.66 5.11 -11.30
CA SER A 120 12.44 5.56 -12.00
C SER A 120 11.45 4.40 -12.23
N ARG A 121 11.99 3.20 -12.46
CA ARG A 121 11.24 1.97 -12.67
C ARG A 121 10.48 1.53 -11.41
N GLU A 122 11.12 1.63 -10.25
CA GLU A 122 10.54 1.28 -8.94
C GLU A 122 9.60 2.38 -8.44
N PHE A 123 9.94 3.65 -8.65
CA PHE A 123 9.04 4.77 -8.44
C PHE A 123 7.71 4.57 -9.17
N LEU A 124 7.77 4.30 -10.49
CA LEU A 124 6.57 4.05 -11.29
C LEU A 124 5.80 2.80 -10.82
N ALA A 125 6.49 1.82 -10.22
CA ALA A 125 5.83 0.67 -9.61
C ALA A 125 4.98 1.05 -8.41
N LEU A 126 5.52 1.93 -7.55
CA LEU A 126 4.82 2.43 -6.37
C LEU A 126 3.60 3.27 -6.77
N CYS A 127 3.69 4.08 -7.82
CA CYS A 127 2.56 4.82 -8.38
C CYS A 127 1.39 3.90 -8.78
N GLY A 128 1.67 2.68 -9.23
CA GLY A 128 0.65 1.66 -9.53
C GLY A 128 -0.24 1.27 -8.34
N ALA A 129 0.13 1.63 -7.10
CA ALA A 129 -0.77 1.47 -5.96
C ALA A 129 -2.06 2.31 -6.10
N HIS A 130 -2.06 3.37 -6.90
CA HIS A 130 -3.23 4.19 -7.21
C HIS A 130 -4.31 3.45 -8.03
N THR A 131 -4.04 2.24 -8.53
CA THR A 131 -5.10 1.32 -9.01
C THR A 131 -6.14 1.03 -7.91
N LEU A 132 -5.76 1.16 -6.64
CA LEU A 132 -6.63 0.83 -5.52
C LEU A 132 -7.11 2.07 -4.78
N GLY A 133 -8.31 1.95 -4.22
CA GLY A 133 -8.97 3.04 -3.51
C GLY A 133 -9.61 4.05 -4.45
N SER A 134 -9.97 5.20 -3.89
CA SER A 134 -10.91 6.14 -4.52
C SER A 134 -10.23 7.25 -5.33
N LYS A 135 -9.15 6.93 -6.05
CA LYS A 135 -8.46 7.91 -6.93
C LYS A 135 -9.03 7.97 -8.34
N GLY A 136 -10.13 7.27 -8.60
CA GLY A 136 -10.83 7.32 -9.89
C GLY A 136 -10.20 6.44 -10.97
N PHE A 137 -9.22 5.60 -10.62
CA PHE A 137 -8.61 4.64 -11.53
C PHE A 137 -9.24 3.25 -11.34
N GLY A 138 -10.11 2.83 -12.27
CA GLY A 138 -10.65 1.48 -12.29
C GLY A 138 -11.52 1.10 -11.09
N ASP A 139 -11.56 -0.20 -10.78
CA ASP A 139 -12.26 -0.72 -9.60
C ASP A 139 -11.39 -0.56 -8.35
N PRO A 140 -11.86 0.11 -7.28
CA PRO A 140 -11.06 0.48 -6.11
C PRO A 140 -10.56 -0.72 -5.29
N THR A 141 -11.01 -1.93 -5.60
CA THR A 141 -10.67 -3.16 -4.87
C THR A 141 -9.96 -4.19 -5.73
N THR A 142 -9.78 -3.92 -7.02
CA THR A 142 -9.16 -4.85 -7.97
C THR A 142 -7.76 -4.40 -8.29
N PHE A 143 -6.78 -5.28 -8.09
CA PHE A 143 -5.40 -4.99 -8.46
C PHE A 143 -5.13 -5.47 -9.89
N ASP A 144 -5.07 -4.52 -10.82
CA ASP A 144 -4.79 -4.74 -12.23
C ASP A 144 -3.96 -3.59 -12.84
N ASN A 145 -3.88 -3.56 -14.17
CA ASN A 145 -3.11 -2.56 -14.91
C ASN A 145 -3.98 -1.37 -15.38
N VAL A 146 -5.20 -1.19 -14.86
CA VAL A 146 -6.10 -0.11 -15.28
C VAL A 146 -5.48 1.25 -15.02
N TYR A 147 -4.77 1.45 -13.91
CA TYR A 147 -4.02 2.68 -13.65
C TYR A 147 -3.15 3.09 -14.85
N PHE A 148 -2.31 2.18 -15.36
CA PHE A 148 -1.42 2.48 -16.49
C PHE A 148 -2.17 2.71 -17.81
N LYS A 149 -3.31 2.04 -18.01
CA LYS A 149 -4.17 2.26 -19.17
C LYS A 149 -4.82 3.65 -19.12
N GLU A 150 -5.31 4.05 -17.95
CA GLU A 150 -5.93 5.36 -17.76
C GLU A 150 -4.91 6.49 -17.85
N LEU A 151 -3.67 6.31 -17.36
CA LEU A 151 -2.60 7.29 -17.56
C LEU A 151 -2.40 7.61 -19.06
N LEU A 152 -2.49 6.61 -19.94
CA LEU A 152 -2.36 6.81 -21.38
C LEU A 152 -3.61 7.42 -22.02
N ARG A 153 -4.81 7.14 -21.49
CA ARG A 153 -6.06 7.73 -21.96
C ARG A 153 -6.21 9.19 -21.55
N LYS A 154 -5.59 9.59 -20.43
CA LYS A 154 -5.70 10.92 -19.82
C LYS A 154 -7.16 11.36 -19.64
N PRO A 155 -8.02 10.57 -18.96
CA PRO A 155 -9.44 10.86 -18.82
C PRO A 155 -9.71 12.22 -18.16
N TRP A 156 -8.77 12.73 -17.34
CA TRP A 156 -8.84 14.05 -16.72
C TRP A 156 -8.81 15.24 -17.69
N LEU A 157 -8.52 15.00 -18.97
CA LEU A 157 -8.60 16.02 -20.02
C LEU A 157 -9.99 16.11 -20.67
N ASP A 158 -10.94 15.24 -20.29
CA ASP A 158 -12.30 15.30 -20.84
C ASP A 158 -13.08 16.48 -20.27
N THR A 159 -13.15 17.57 -21.04
CA THR A 159 -13.86 18.79 -20.65
C THR A 159 -15.38 18.65 -20.67
N LYS A 160 -15.92 17.52 -21.16
CA LYS A 160 -17.37 17.26 -21.18
C LYS A 160 -17.87 16.60 -19.90
N ASP A 161 -16.98 15.95 -19.16
CA ASP A 161 -17.28 15.35 -17.87
C ASP A 161 -16.80 16.28 -16.75
N SER A 162 -17.74 16.83 -15.98
CA SER A 162 -17.42 17.72 -14.86
C SER A 162 -16.60 17.06 -13.77
N MET A 163 -16.59 15.71 -13.71
CA MET A 163 -15.83 14.92 -12.75
C MET A 163 -14.48 14.44 -13.29
N ALA A 164 -14.19 14.62 -14.58
CA ALA A 164 -12.94 14.16 -15.19
C ALA A 164 -11.71 14.70 -14.48
N ALA A 165 -11.70 16.00 -14.15
CA ALA A 165 -10.58 16.65 -13.46
C ALA A 165 -10.28 16.07 -12.06
N MET A 166 -11.22 15.31 -11.47
CA MET A 166 -11.07 14.65 -10.17
C MET A 166 -10.45 13.25 -10.28
N ILE A 167 -10.21 12.75 -11.50
CA ILE A 167 -9.58 11.45 -11.74
C ILE A 167 -8.06 11.59 -11.61
N GLY A 168 -7.48 10.89 -10.64
CA GLY A 168 -6.06 10.95 -10.32
C GLY A 168 -5.65 12.24 -9.61
N LEU A 169 -4.36 12.36 -9.32
CA LEU A 169 -3.74 13.57 -8.77
C LEU A 169 -2.94 14.30 -9.87
N PRO A 170 -2.65 15.59 -9.71
CA PRO A 170 -1.77 16.31 -10.64
C PRO A 170 -0.40 15.63 -10.82
N SER A 171 0.13 15.01 -9.76
CA SER A 171 1.35 14.20 -9.80
C SER A 171 1.24 12.92 -10.62
N ASP A 172 0.04 12.37 -10.81
CA ASP A 172 -0.22 11.28 -11.76
C ASP A 172 -0.25 11.79 -13.20
N HIS A 173 -0.83 12.98 -13.41
CA HIS A 173 -1.09 13.55 -14.74
C HIS A 173 0.19 13.87 -15.52
N VAL A 174 1.28 14.15 -14.82
CA VAL A 174 2.60 14.46 -15.41
C VAL A 174 3.39 13.21 -15.82
N LEU A 175 3.06 12.03 -15.30
CA LEU A 175 3.80 10.79 -15.56
C LEU A 175 3.77 10.34 -17.03
N PRO A 176 2.62 10.33 -17.74
CA PRO A 176 2.58 9.89 -19.14
C PRO A 176 3.29 10.83 -20.11
N ASP A 177 3.67 12.03 -19.67
CA ASP A 177 4.40 13.02 -20.48
C ASP A 177 5.93 12.97 -20.27
N ASP A 178 6.41 12.18 -19.29
CA ASP A 178 7.83 12.00 -19.04
C ASP A 178 8.43 11.00 -20.05
N PRO A 179 9.48 11.38 -20.82
CA PRO A 179 10.03 10.53 -21.88
C PRO A 179 10.69 9.25 -21.37
N GLU A 180 11.15 9.24 -20.11
CA GLU A 180 11.73 8.05 -19.48
C GLU A 180 10.64 7.09 -18.99
N LEU A 181 9.54 7.63 -18.45
CA LEU A 181 8.45 6.84 -17.86
C LEU A 181 7.47 6.32 -18.92
N LEU A 182 7.19 7.09 -19.97
CA LEU A 182 6.23 6.75 -21.01
C LEU A 182 6.40 5.33 -21.59
N PRO A 183 7.59 4.89 -22.04
CA PRO A 183 7.75 3.52 -22.54
C PRO A 183 7.48 2.45 -21.47
N MET A 184 7.79 2.74 -20.20
CA MET A 184 7.49 1.83 -19.09
C MET A 184 5.98 1.75 -18.79
N ILE A 185 5.27 2.88 -18.90
CA ILE A 185 3.80 2.94 -18.76
C ILE A 185 3.15 2.14 -19.88
N GLN A 186 3.57 2.33 -21.13
CA GLN A 186 3.07 1.58 -22.29
C GLN A 186 3.27 0.06 -22.13
N ALA A 187 4.45 -0.36 -21.71
CA ALA A 187 4.74 -1.77 -21.46
C ALA A 187 3.80 -2.39 -20.42
N ARG A 188 3.55 -1.68 -19.31
CA ARG A 188 2.65 -2.11 -18.24
C ARG A 188 1.17 -2.09 -18.64
N ALA A 189 0.75 -1.15 -19.49
CA ALA A 189 -0.63 -1.08 -19.96
C ALA A 189 -1.02 -2.29 -20.82
N ILE A 190 -0.07 -2.82 -21.60
CA ILE A 190 -0.28 -3.94 -22.53
C ILE A 190 -0.08 -5.30 -21.84
N HIS A 191 0.92 -5.43 -20.97
CA HIS A 191 1.31 -6.71 -20.40
C HIS A 191 1.08 -6.78 -18.88
N CYS A 192 0.43 -7.85 -18.40
CA CYS A 192 0.55 -8.32 -17.01
C CYS A 192 1.91 -8.99 -16.74
N THR A 193 2.95 -8.68 -17.53
CA THR A 193 4.27 -9.27 -17.30
C THR A 193 4.74 -8.82 -15.93
N PRO A 194 4.99 -9.77 -15.00
CA PRO A 194 5.73 -9.46 -13.79
C PRO A 194 7.05 -8.81 -14.21
N PHE A 195 7.57 -7.94 -13.36
CA PHE A 195 8.91 -7.40 -13.56
C PHE A 195 9.84 -8.60 -13.71
N PRO A 196 10.66 -8.71 -14.78
CA PRO A 196 11.79 -9.62 -14.73
C PRO A 196 12.55 -9.28 -13.45
N ALA A 197 12.85 -10.31 -12.63
CA ALA A 197 13.57 -10.14 -11.39
C ALA A 197 14.78 -9.24 -11.65
N ALA A 198 15.03 -8.28 -10.76
CA ALA A 198 16.25 -7.49 -10.83
C ALA A 198 17.43 -8.46 -11.02
N PRO A 199 18.35 -8.18 -11.97
CA PRO A 199 19.48 -9.07 -12.22
C PRO A 199 20.15 -9.43 -10.89
N GLU A 200 20.56 -10.68 -10.74
CA GLU A 200 21.37 -11.07 -9.60
C GLU A 200 22.59 -10.17 -9.60
N ALA A 201 22.71 -9.32 -8.57
CA ALA A 201 23.95 -8.62 -8.34
C ALA A 201 24.99 -9.72 -8.08
N GLY A 202 25.95 -9.84 -8.99
CA GLY A 202 27.04 -10.80 -8.88
C GLY A 202 27.69 -10.70 -7.49
N ALA A 203 27.95 -11.88 -6.92
CA ALA A 203 28.72 -12.06 -5.70
C ALA A 203 30.14 -11.48 -5.82
#